data_AF-A0AAF0LN84-F1
#
_entry.id   AF-A0AAF0LN84-F1
#
_cell.length_a   1.000
_cell.length_b   1.000
_cell.length_c   1.000
_cell.angle_alpha   90.00
_cell.angle_beta   90.00
_cell.angle_gamma   90.00
#
_symmetry.space_group_name_H-M   'P 1'
#
loop_
_entity.id
_entity.type
_entity.pdbx_description
1 polymer ?
#
loop_
_entity_poly.entity_id
_entity_poly.type
_entity_poly.pdbx_seq_one_letter_code
_entity_poly.pdbx_strand_id
1 'polypeptide(L)'
;MPETTPTEQPPAYVPAAPEPRPARARLGTAAVVLGILGILFAVIPPTNGFGIFLGVVAVVLGIIGIRRKGRRAVAGTVVGAVAVILGAMLAGVYSGSSDDSATDAAAATEVAAASPAAASEESKKVEKPKTPEKATADKPAEASGTVGQLQAAAAAKSYLDSGMGFSAASLLQQLTSSAGNGFAQADAQWAIDHSGADWNAQARAAAKGYLDSGMGFSEASLNGQLTSSAGNQFTPEQAQYAVAKAGADWNAQAVTAAEGYMSSGMGFSRASLIAQLTSSAGNQFTQPQAEYAATQVGLN
;
A
#
# COMPACT_ATOMS: atom_id res chain seq x y z
N MET A 1 19.94 -95.02 21.32
CA MET A 1 20.05 -93.55 21.26
C MET A 1 19.56 -93.12 19.88
N PRO A 2 18.48 -92.33 19.78
CA PRO A 2 18.09 -91.67 18.54
C PRO A 2 18.38 -90.16 18.58
N GLU A 3 18.65 -89.59 17.41
CA GLU A 3 19.04 -88.19 17.22
C GLU A 3 17.87 -87.22 17.47
N THR A 4 18.17 -86.04 18.04
CA THR A 4 17.24 -84.90 18.05
C THR A 4 17.67 -83.88 17.00
N THR A 5 16.87 -83.73 15.95
CA THR A 5 17.07 -82.73 14.90
C THR A 5 17.02 -81.30 15.45
N PRO A 6 17.80 -80.34 14.89
CA PRO A 6 17.74 -78.95 15.33
C PRO A 6 16.43 -78.30 14.89
N THR A 7 15.66 -77.76 15.83
CA THR A 7 14.50 -76.91 15.53
C THR A 7 14.95 -75.49 15.17
N GLU A 8 14.74 -75.12 13.91
CA GLU A 8 15.03 -73.78 13.39
C GLU A 8 14.15 -72.72 14.08
N GLN A 9 14.79 -71.72 14.69
CA GLN A 9 14.09 -70.69 15.46
C GLN A 9 13.67 -69.54 14.52
N PRO A 10 12.38 -69.18 14.42
CA PRO A 10 11.94 -68.14 13.50
C PRO A 10 12.49 -66.76 13.91
N PRO A 11 12.82 -65.87 12.95
CA PRO A 11 13.47 -64.60 13.24
C PRO A 11 12.57 -63.67 14.06
N ALA A 12 13.18 -62.97 15.03
CA ALA A 12 12.48 -62.07 15.93
C ALA A 12 11.90 -60.85 15.19
N TYR A 13 10.63 -60.55 15.46
CA TYR A 13 9.94 -59.39 14.91
C TYR A 13 10.50 -58.08 15.51
N VAL A 14 11.11 -57.24 14.66
CA VAL A 14 11.54 -55.89 15.02
C VAL A 14 10.46 -54.89 14.56
N PRO A 15 9.81 -54.14 15.46
CA PRO A 15 8.81 -53.15 15.06
C PRO A 15 9.46 -51.99 14.31
N ALA A 16 8.90 -51.62 13.16
CA ALA A 16 9.38 -50.51 12.35
C ALA A 16 9.17 -49.15 13.05
N ALA A 17 10.15 -48.26 12.94
CA ALA A 17 10.07 -46.91 13.49
C ALA A 17 8.99 -46.08 12.76
N PRO A 18 8.24 -45.20 13.47
CA PRO A 18 7.21 -44.39 12.85
C PRO A 18 7.81 -43.30 11.94
N GLU A 19 7.34 -43.23 10.69
CA GLU A 19 7.80 -42.21 9.74
C GLU A 19 7.46 -40.78 10.20
N PRO A 20 8.35 -39.79 9.94
CA PRO A 20 8.08 -38.39 10.25
C PRO A 20 6.95 -37.86 9.37
N ARG A 21 5.80 -37.55 9.98
CA ARG A 21 4.64 -36.99 9.26
C ARG A 21 5.01 -35.61 8.67
N PRO A 22 4.75 -35.34 7.38
CA PRO A 22 5.02 -34.03 6.80
C PRO A 22 4.15 -32.96 7.47
N ALA A 23 4.79 -31.89 7.95
CA ALA A 23 4.13 -30.78 8.60
C ALA A 23 3.16 -30.08 7.63
N ARG A 24 1.85 -30.20 7.90
CA ARG A 24 0.80 -29.61 7.05
C ARG A 24 0.78 -28.10 7.22
N ALA A 25 1.25 -27.37 6.21
CA ALA A 25 1.32 -25.91 6.21
C ALA A 25 -0.09 -25.28 6.36
N ARG A 26 -0.26 -24.44 7.40
CA ARG A 26 -1.53 -23.76 7.75
C ARG A 26 -1.85 -22.53 6.89
N LEU A 27 -1.32 -22.48 5.66
CA LEU A 27 -1.31 -21.28 4.82
C LEU A 27 -2.69 -20.92 4.24
N GLY A 28 -3.54 -21.92 3.98
CA GLY A 28 -4.88 -21.70 3.40
C GLY A 28 -5.82 -20.89 4.30
N THR A 29 -5.70 -21.03 5.63
CA THR A 29 -6.46 -20.24 6.60
C THR A 29 -6.07 -18.76 6.61
N ALA A 30 -4.80 -18.43 6.37
CA ALA A 30 -4.33 -17.04 6.33
C ALA A 30 -4.98 -16.26 5.17
N ALA A 31 -5.08 -16.87 3.98
CA ALA A 31 -5.71 -16.26 2.82
C ALA A 31 -7.21 -15.96 3.03
N VAL A 32 -7.93 -16.84 3.74
CA VAL A 32 -9.35 -16.62 4.08
C VAL A 32 -9.51 -15.48 5.08
N VAL A 33 -8.68 -15.43 6.12
CA VAL A 33 -8.71 -14.34 7.12
C VAL A 33 -8.38 -12.99 6.46
N LEU A 34 -7.36 -12.94 5.61
CA LEU A 34 -7.00 -11.72 4.87
C LEU A 34 -8.10 -11.26 3.90
N GLY A 35 -8.77 -12.19 3.21
CA GLY A 35 -9.91 -11.87 2.34
C GLY A 35 -11.11 -11.29 3.10
N ILE A 36 -11.43 -11.86 4.27
CA ILE A 36 -12.50 -11.35 5.15
C ILE A 36 -12.14 -9.96 5.71
N LEU A 37 -10.89 -9.75 6.12
CA LEU A 37 -10.41 -8.45 6.57
C LEU A 37 -10.48 -7.40 5.45
N GLY A 38 -10.10 -7.74 4.21
CA GLY A 38 -10.24 -6.84 3.06
C GLY A 38 -11.69 -6.40 2.80
N ILE A 39 -12.65 -7.31 2.93
CA ILE A 39 -14.09 -7.01 2.79
C ILE A 39 -14.58 -6.12 3.95
N LEU A 40 -14.16 -6.39 5.19
CA LEU A 40 -14.54 -5.59 6.35
C LEU A 40 -13.98 -4.15 6.29
N PHE A 41 -12.76 -3.97 5.80
CA PHE A 41 -12.16 -2.64 5.61
C PHE A 41 -12.78 -1.86 4.44
N ALA A 42 -13.35 -2.53 3.44
CA ALA A 42 -13.99 -1.87 2.29
C ALA A 42 -15.31 -1.15 2.63
N VAL A 43 -15.88 -1.38 3.82
CA VAL A 43 -17.19 -0.82 4.24
C VAL A 43 -17.05 0.38 5.21
N ILE A 44 -15.83 0.74 5.61
CA ILE A 44 -15.59 1.83 6.57
C ILE A 44 -15.07 3.08 5.84
N PRO A 45 -15.83 4.21 5.77
CA PRO A 45 -15.56 5.31 4.83
C PRO A 45 -14.20 6.06 4.85
N PRO A 46 -13.42 6.18 5.94
CA PRO A 46 -12.19 6.98 5.92
C PRO A 46 -10.98 6.29 5.28
N THR A 47 -11.06 5.01 4.87
CA THR A 47 -9.90 4.25 4.34
C THR A 47 -9.89 4.13 2.81
N ASN A 48 -10.22 5.20 2.08
CA ASN A 48 -10.52 5.21 0.64
C ASN A 48 -9.29 5.11 -0.30
N GLY A 49 -8.30 4.27 0.05
CA GLY A 49 -7.11 3.98 -0.76
C GLY A 49 -6.41 2.67 -0.36
N PHE A 50 -6.34 2.38 0.94
CA PHE A 50 -5.78 1.12 1.46
C PHE A 50 -6.50 -0.12 0.94
N GLY A 51 -7.82 -0.06 0.77
CA GLY A 51 -8.61 -1.17 0.22
C GLY A 51 -8.22 -1.56 -1.22
N ILE A 52 -7.82 -0.59 -2.05
CA ILE A 52 -7.40 -0.83 -3.44
C ILE A 52 -6.03 -1.52 -3.46
N PHE A 53 -5.07 -1.00 -2.68
CA PHE A 53 -3.73 -1.60 -2.59
C PHE A 53 -3.79 -3.04 -2.03
N LEU A 54 -4.54 -3.25 -0.95
CA LEU A 54 -4.77 -4.60 -0.39
C LEU A 54 -5.54 -5.50 -1.36
N GLY A 55 -6.47 -4.97 -2.15
CA GLY A 55 -7.17 -5.68 -3.22
C GLY A 55 -6.22 -6.16 -4.31
N VAL A 56 -5.32 -5.30 -4.79
CA VAL A 56 -4.27 -5.67 -5.78
C VAL A 56 -3.34 -6.74 -5.22
N VAL A 57 -2.86 -6.58 -3.98
CA VAL A 57 -2.02 -7.60 -3.31
C VAL A 57 -2.76 -8.94 -3.17
N ALA A 58 -4.05 -8.92 -2.80
CA ALA A 58 -4.87 -10.12 -2.69
C ALA A 58 -5.10 -10.81 -4.05
N VAL A 59 -5.31 -10.04 -5.13
CA VAL A 59 -5.42 -10.56 -6.50
C VAL A 59 -4.11 -11.21 -6.95
N VAL A 60 -2.96 -10.56 -6.72
CA VAL A 60 -1.62 -11.10 -7.05
C VAL A 60 -1.37 -12.40 -6.27
N LEU A 61 -1.63 -12.44 -4.96
CA LEU A 61 -1.49 -13.66 -4.15
C LEU A 61 -2.48 -14.76 -4.58
N GLY A 62 -3.69 -14.40 -5.01
CA GLY A 62 -4.66 -15.33 -5.59
C GLY A 62 -4.16 -15.99 -6.88
N ILE A 63 -3.61 -15.18 -7.80
CA ILE A 63 -3.03 -15.65 -9.07
C ILE A 63 -1.81 -16.56 -8.82
N ILE A 64 -0.94 -16.21 -7.88
CA ILE A 64 0.20 -17.04 -7.46
C ILE A 64 -0.28 -18.37 -6.84
N GLY A 65 -1.35 -18.33 -6.03
CA GLY A 65 -2.00 -19.52 -5.47
C GLY A 65 -2.56 -20.47 -6.53
N ILE A 66 -3.13 -19.94 -7.62
CA ILE A 66 -3.69 -20.73 -8.72
C ILE A 66 -2.59 -21.51 -9.47
N ARG A 67 -1.41 -20.92 -9.69
CA ARG A 67 -0.28 -21.62 -10.33
C ARG A 67 0.30 -22.76 -9.48
N ARG A 68 0.02 -22.83 -8.16
CA ARG A 68 0.50 -23.89 -7.26
C ARG A 68 -0.53 -25.00 -7.00
N LYS A 69 -1.17 -25.46 -8.08
CA LYS A 69 -1.91 -26.73 -8.27
C LYS A 69 -2.75 -27.23 -7.07
N GLY A 70 -3.98 -26.72 -6.92
CA GLY A 70 -4.97 -27.26 -5.97
C GLY A 70 -6.39 -26.81 -6.26
N ARG A 71 -7.35 -27.74 -6.37
CA ARG A 71 -8.73 -27.55 -6.90
C ARG A 71 -9.69 -26.75 -5.99
N ARG A 72 -9.18 -25.83 -5.16
CA ARG A 72 -9.94 -24.99 -4.21
C ARG A 72 -9.80 -23.47 -4.45
N ALA A 73 -9.07 -23.04 -5.48
CA ALA A 73 -8.90 -21.61 -5.79
C ALA A 73 -10.13 -20.95 -6.46
N VAL A 74 -11.04 -21.75 -7.04
CA VAL A 74 -12.17 -21.25 -7.86
C VAL A 74 -13.18 -20.41 -7.06
N ALA A 75 -13.39 -20.71 -5.77
CA ALA A 75 -14.29 -19.93 -4.94
C ALA A 75 -13.75 -18.51 -4.64
N GLY A 76 -12.44 -18.38 -4.44
CA GLY A 76 -11.81 -17.08 -4.15
C GLY A 76 -11.80 -16.14 -5.35
N THR A 77 -11.60 -16.66 -6.56
CA THR A 77 -11.62 -15.87 -7.79
C THR A 77 -13.00 -15.30 -8.12
N VAL A 78 -14.08 -16.05 -7.84
CA VAL A 78 -15.44 -15.55 -8.09
C VAL A 78 -15.80 -14.42 -7.13
N VAL A 79 -15.49 -14.56 -5.84
CA VAL A 79 -15.71 -13.48 -4.85
C VAL A 79 -14.85 -12.25 -5.16
N GLY A 80 -13.58 -12.44 -5.54
CA GLY A 80 -12.69 -11.34 -5.94
C GLY A 80 -13.17 -10.61 -7.20
N ALA A 81 -13.59 -11.34 -8.24
CA ALA A 81 -14.12 -10.74 -9.47
C ALA A 81 -15.43 -9.98 -9.22
N VAL A 82 -16.34 -10.53 -8.41
CA VAL A 82 -17.59 -9.86 -8.02
C VAL A 82 -17.31 -8.59 -7.21
N ALA A 83 -16.31 -8.58 -6.32
CA ALA A 83 -15.90 -7.39 -5.59
C ALA A 83 -15.30 -6.31 -6.50
N VAL A 84 -14.49 -6.67 -7.49
CA VAL A 84 -13.95 -5.73 -8.49
C VAL A 84 -15.06 -5.14 -9.37
N ILE A 85 -16.03 -5.97 -9.80
CA ILE A 85 -17.18 -5.51 -10.60
C ILE A 85 -18.07 -4.56 -9.78
N LEU A 86 -18.38 -4.88 -8.53
CA LEU A 86 -19.14 -4.00 -7.64
C LEU A 86 -18.40 -2.68 -7.33
N GLY A 87 -17.08 -2.74 -7.12
CA GLY A 87 -16.26 -1.55 -6.93
C GLY A 87 -16.23 -0.62 -8.15
N ALA A 88 -16.11 -1.19 -9.35
CA ALA A 88 -16.16 -0.43 -10.60
C ALA A 88 -17.55 0.20 -10.85
N MET A 89 -18.63 -0.53 -10.52
CA MET A 89 -20.00 -0.02 -10.63
C MET A 89 -20.28 1.15 -9.69
N LEU A 90 -19.71 1.16 -8.47
CA LEU A 90 -19.84 2.29 -7.54
C LEU A 90 -18.97 3.50 -7.92
N ALA A 91 -17.80 3.28 -8.50
CA ALA A 91 -16.93 4.38 -8.97
C ALA A 91 -17.60 5.21 -10.07
N GLY A 92 -18.41 4.59 -10.94
CA GLY A 92 -19.18 5.28 -11.98
C GLY A 92 -20.28 6.22 -11.46
N VAL A 93 -20.71 6.07 -10.20
CA VAL A 93 -21.76 6.92 -9.59
C VAL A 93 -21.20 8.23 -9.01
N TYR A 94 -19.88 8.32 -8.80
CA TYR A 94 -19.23 9.46 -8.11
C TYR A 94 -18.29 10.31 -9.00
N SER A 95 -18.24 10.05 -10.30
CA SER A 95 -17.54 10.91 -11.27
C SER A 95 -18.40 11.21 -12.49
N GLY A 96 -19.35 12.14 -12.29
CA GLY A 96 -20.13 12.76 -13.35
C GLY A 96 -20.64 14.12 -12.88
N SER A 97 -20.32 15.18 -13.63
CA SER A 97 -20.85 16.53 -13.43
C SER A 97 -21.08 17.16 -14.79
N SER A 98 -22.34 17.56 -15.04
CA SER A 98 -22.91 18.51 -16.04
C SER A 98 -22.23 18.72 -17.42
N ASP A 99 -22.93 18.82 -18.56
CA ASP A 99 -24.30 19.36 -18.71
C ASP A 99 -25.07 18.92 -19.99
N ASP A 100 -26.39 19.06 -19.88
CA ASP A 100 -27.50 19.25 -20.86
C ASP A 100 -27.59 18.52 -22.24
N SER A 101 -28.67 17.74 -22.42
CA SER A 101 -29.62 17.86 -23.55
C SER A 101 -30.88 16.97 -23.45
N ALA A 102 -32.02 17.62 -23.15
CA ALA A 102 -33.38 17.39 -23.68
C ALA A 102 -34.16 16.03 -23.54
N THR A 103 -35.35 16.13 -22.90
CA THR A 103 -36.59 15.30 -23.03
C THR A 103 -36.56 13.84 -22.50
N ASP A 104 -37.61 13.26 -21.90
CA ASP A 104 -39.03 13.65 -21.76
C ASP A 104 -39.70 13.13 -20.44
N ALA A 105 -40.82 13.78 -20.07
CA ALA A 105 -42.00 13.33 -19.29
C ALA A 105 -41.92 12.49 -17.98
N ALA A 106 -42.55 13.08 -16.96
CA ALA A 106 -43.46 12.46 -15.96
C ALA A 106 -42.91 11.47 -14.90
N ALA A 107 -43.31 11.54 -13.62
CA ALA A 107 -44.14 12.51 -12.91
C ALA A 107 -43.87 12.47 -11.39
N ALA A 108 -43.90 13.63 -10.74
CA ALA A 108 -44.02 13.76 -9.29
C ALA A 108 -44.83 15.03 -8.96
N THR A 109 -45.93 14.85 -8.25
CA THR A 109 -46.98 15.85 -7.99
C THR A 109 -46.72 16.56 -6.65
N GLU A 110 -46.68 17.91 -6.64
CA GLU A 110 -47.15 18.85 -5.56
C GLU A 110 -46.67 18.67 -4.09
N VAL A 111 -46.66 19.62 -3.13
CA VAL A 111 -46.50 21.09 -2.99
C VAL A 111 -45.85 21.32 -1.58
N ALA A 112 -45.37 22.47 -1.07
CA ALA A 112 -45.37 23.88 -1.49
C ALA A 112 -44.17 24.67 -0.88
N ALA A 113 -44.05 25.90 -1.35
CA ALA A 113 -43.33 27.07 -0.84
C ALA A 113 -43.35 27.35 0.69
N ALA A 114 -42.24 27.91 1.21
CA ALA A 114 -42.12 29.36 1.52
C ALA A 114 -40.82 29.72 2.28
N SER A 115 -40.29 30.90 1.94
CA SER A 115 -39.28 31.71 2.68
C SER A 115 -39.87 33.14 2.79
N PRO A 116 -39.37 34.13 3.56
CA PRO A 116 -38.07 34.20 4.25
C PRO A 116 -38.03 34.94 5.64
N ALA A 117 -36.79 35.12 6.14
CA ALA A 117 -36.24 36.31 6.82
C ALA A 117 -36.26 36.51 8.37
N ALA A 118 -35.11 37.07 8.82
CA ALA A 118 -34.90 38.05 9.92
C ALA A 118 -34.82 37.63 11.41
N ALA A 119 -33.57 37.45 11.87
CA ALA A 119 -32.85 38.23 12.91
C ALA A 119 -33.25 38.26 14.41
N SER A 120 -32.15 38.27 15.21
CA SER A 120 -31.95 38.81 16.58
C SER A 120 -32.26 37.96 17.84
N GLU A 121 -31.18 37.73 18.64
CA GLU A 121 -31.02 37.92 20.11
C GLU A 121 -32.02 37.25 21.10
N GLU A 122 -31.68 36.78 22.31
CA GLU A 122 -30.44 36.76 23.12
C GLU A 122 -30.53 35.73 24.30
N SER A 123 -29.38 35.24 24.80
CA SER A 123 -29.04 34.71 26.16
C SER A 123 -29.79 33.56 26.89
N LYS A 124 -28.93 32.59 27.30
CA LYS A 124 -28.83 31.90 28.61
C LYS A 124 -29.90 30.88 29.07
N LYS A 125 -29.47 29.61 29.14
CA LYS A 125 -29.32 28.91 30.44
C LYS A 125 -28.29 27.78 30.44
N VAL A 126 -27.26 28.02 31.24
CA VAL A 126 -26.33 27.12 31.95
C VAL A 126 -26.82 25.68 32.20
N GLU A 127 -26.00 24.71 31.79
CA GLU A 127 -25.93 23.36 32.37
C GLU A 127 -24.45 22.89 32.43
N LYS A 128 -24.08 22.14 33.47
CA LYS A 128 -22.69 21.75 33.81
C LYS A 128 -22.65 20.25 34.11
N PRO A 129 -21.71 19.49 33.53
CA PRO A 129 -20.85 18.67 34.40
C PRO A 129 -19.39 18.50 33.93
N LYS A 130 -18.49 18.25 34.91
CA LYS A 130 -17.12 17.68 34.79
C LYS A 130 -16.16 18.43 33.84
N THR A 131 -15.35 19.38 34.31
CA THR A 131 -14.09 19.12 35.06
C THR A 131 -13.23 18.02 34.42
N PRO A 132 -12.34 18.37 33.47
CA PRO A 132 -11.10 17.63 33.25
C PRO A 132 -10.19 17.78 34.46
N GLU A 133 -9.50 16.71 34.82
CA GLU A 133 -8.60 16.67 35.97
C GLU A 133 -7.36 17.55 35.73
N LYS A 134 -6.92 18.20 36.80
CA LYS A 134 -5.86 19.20 36.81
C LYS A 134 -4.51 18.58 36.41
N ALA A 135 -4.05 18.85 35.19
CA ALA A 135 -2.65 18.65 34.82
C ALA A 135 -1.78 19.49 35.75
N THR A 136 -1.05 18.83 36.65
CA THR A 136 -0.17 19.49 37.61
C THR A 136 1.20 19.67 36.96
N ALA A 137 1.68 20.91 36.87
CA ALA A 137 3.00 21.24 36.37
C ALA A 137 4.06 21.27 37.50
N ASP A 138 5.33 21.38 37.11
CA ASP A 138 6.58 21.39 37.91
C ASP A 138 6.97 20.02 38.54
N LYS A 139 8.22 19.53 38.44
CA LYS A 139 9.54 20.06 38.01
C LYS A 139 10.57 18.87 38.04
N PRO A 140 11.84 18.92 37.52
CA PRO A 140 12.55 19.85 36.63
C PRO A 140 12.97 19.20 35.27
N ALA A 141 13.63 19.99 34.40
CA ALA A 141 14.31 19.47 33.21
C ALA A 141 15.65 18.80 33.55
N GLU A 142 15.80 17.51 33.19
CA GLU A 142 16.98 16.88 32.53
C GLU A 142 16.78 15.36 32.36
N ALA A 143 15.81 14.98 31.51
CA ALA A 143 15.69 13.63 30.92
C ALA A 143 14.70 13.66 29.74
N SER A 144 15.24 13.82 28.53
CA SER A 144 14.66 13.66 27.18
C SER A 144 13.23 13.08 26.97
N GLY A 145 12.18 13.79 27.39
CA GLY A 145 10.79 13.55 26.95
C GLY A 145 9.95 12.59 27.81
N THR A 146 8.65 12.50 27.51
CA THR A 146 7.71 11.57 28.16
C THR A 146 7.96 10.12 27.74
N VAL A 147 7.35 9.15 28.44
CA VAL A 147 7.43 7.72 28.05
C VAL A 147 6.86 7.49 26.64
N GLY A 148 5.73 8.13 26.29
CA GLY A 148 5.13 8.03 24.95
C GLY A 148 6.04 8.64 23.87
N GLN A 149 6.60 9.82 24.14
CA GLN A 149 7.59 10.49 23.29
C GLN A 149 8.83 9.64 23.05
N LEU A 150 9.39 9.02 24.10
CA LEU A 150 10.56 8.13 23.99
C LEU A 150 10.26 6.85 23.20
N GLN A 151 9.07 6.25 23.39
CA GLN A 151 8.64 5.09 22.62
C GLN A 151 8.44 5.44 21.14
N ALA A 152 7.81 6.58 20.86
CA ALA A 152 7.64 7.09 19.50
C ALA A 152 9.00 7.41 18.85
N ALA A 153 9.97 7.98 19.59
CA ALA A 153 11.32 8.25 19.09
C ALA A 153 12.11 6.98 18.77
N ALA A 154 12.01 5.93 19.60
CA ALA A 154 12.63 4.64 19.33
C ALA A 154 12.05 3.97 18.07
N ALA A 155 10.74 4.05 17.88
CA ALA A 155 10.08 3.57 16.66
C ALA A 155 10.45 4.42 15.43
N ALA A 156 10.44 5.76 15.55
CA ALA A 156 10.84 6.68 14.51
C ALA A 156 12.26 6.39 14.00
N LYS A 157 13.21 6.23 14.94
CA LYS A 157 14.58 5.81 14.63
C LYS A 157 14.62 4.47 13.88
N SER A 158 13.83 3.48 14.30
CA SER A 158 13.79 2.16 13.65
C SER A 158 13.31 2.24 12.19
N TYR A 159 12.34 3.11 11.88
CA TYR A 159 11.92 3.35 10.50
C TYR A 159 12.98 4.11 9.69
N LEU A 160 13.58 5.16 10.25
CA LEU A 160 14.62 5.96 9.60
C LEU A 160 15.88 5.14 9.29
N ASP A 161 16.27 4.24 10.19
CA ASP A 161 17.42 3.33 10.04
C ASP A 161 17.13 2.15 9.08
N SER A 162 15.87 1.91 8.68
CA SER A 162 15.47 0.76 7.85
C SER A 162 15.98 0.80 6.40
N GLY A 163 16.44 1.95 5.92
CA GLY A 163 16.87 2.17 4.54
C GLY A 163 15.72 2.32 3.52
N MET A 164 14.45 2.22 3.92
CA MET A 164 13.30 2.38 3.01
C MET A 164 13.06 3.84 2.58
N GLY A 165 13.49 4.82 3.37
CA GLY A 165 13.35 6.25 3.09
C GLY A 165 11.97 6.82 3.47
N PHE A 166 11.91 7.52 4.60
CA PHE A 166 10.69 8.17 5.09
C PHE A 166 10.78 9.70 5.05
N SER A 167 9.71 10.34 4.58
CA SER A 167 9.46 11.76 4.84
C SER A 167 8.93 11.96 6.26
N ALA A 168 8.98 13.19 6.77
CA ALA A 168 8.33 13.53 8.04
C ALA A 168 6.81 13.21 8.01
N ALA A 169 6.12 13.45 6.89
CA ALA A 169 4.68 13.20 6.75
C ALA A 169 4.35 11.70 6.76
N SER A 170 5.05 10.89 5.95
CA SER A 170 4.86 9.44 5.90
C SER A 170 5.26 8.76 7.21
N LEU A 171 6.30 9.26 7.89
CA LEU A 171 6.69 8.77 9.22
C LEU A 171 5.64 9.11 10.28
N LEU A 172 5.04 10.31 10.24
CA LEU A 172 3.94 10.69 11.12
C LEU A 172 2.73 9.77 10.92
N GLN A 173 2.35 9.51 9.67
CA GLN A 173 1.28 8.56 9.35
C GLN A 173 1.60 7.16 9.87
N GLN A 174 2.81 6.65 9.63
CA GLN A 174 3.22 5.32 10.08
C GLN A 174 3.16 5.18 11.62
N LEU A 175 3.69 6.17 12.35
CA LEU A 175 3.71 6.18 13.82
C LEU A 175 2.31 6.32 14.44
N THR A 176 1.41 7.09 13.82
CA THR A 176 0.04 7.32 14.32
C THR A 176 -0.97 6.27 13.85
N SER A 177 -0.69 5.58 12.74
CA SER A 177 -1.59 4.56 12.20
C SER A 177 -1.79 3.39 13.18
N SER A 178 -3.02 2.91 13.28
CA SER A 178 -3.37 1.75 14.13
C SER A 178 -2.78 0.43 13.62
N ALA A 179 -2.41 0.36 12.34
CA ALA A 179 -1.70 -0.78 11.74
C ALA A 179 -0.17 -0.70 11.90
N GLY A 180 0.36 0.49 12.19
CA GLY A 180 1.77 0.72 12.50
C GLY A 180 2.02 0.65 14.00
N ASN A 181 2.03 1.81 14.67
CA ASN A 181 2.32 1.90 16.11
C ASN A 181 1.19 2.46 16.98
N GLY A 182 0.23 3.20 16.39
CA GLY A 182 -0.89 3.79 17.13
C GLY A 182 -0.51 4.82 18.19
N PHE A 183 0.63 5.50 18.06
CA PHE A 183 1.03 6.56 18.99
C PHE A 183 0.10 7.77 18.91
N ALA A 184 -0.02 8.50 20.02
CA ALA A 184 -0.67 9.80 20.02
C ALA A 184 0.07 10.76 19.06
N GLN A 185 -0.68 11.56 18.30
CA GLN A 185 -0.10 12.46 17.29
C GLN A 185 0.93 13.43 17.87
N ALA A 186 0.76 13.89 19.12
CA ALA A 186 1.72 14.75 19.80
C ALA A 186 3.05 14.03 20.11
N ASP A 187 3.02 12.75 20.51
CA ASP A 187 4.22 11.97 20.79
C ASP A 187 4.96 11.62 19.48
N ALA A 188 4.21 11.29 18.42
CA ALA A 188 4.76 11.03 17.10
C ALA A 188 5.39 12.27 16.45
N GLN A 189 4.74 13.44 16.58
CA GLN A 189 5.31 14.71 16.10
C GLN A 189 6.59 15.05 16.88
N TRP A 190 6.57 14.96 18.21
CA TRP A 190 7.76 15.18 19.03
C TRP A 190 8.91 14.26 18.62
N ALA A 191 8.63 12.97 18.37
CA ALA A 191 9.62 12.01 17.91
C ALA A 191 10.26 12.37 16.57
N ILE A 192 9.49 12.95 15.64
CA ILE A 192 9.97 13.44 14.35
C ILE A 192 10.84 14.67 14.54
N ASP A 193 10.37 15.66 15.32
CA ASP A 193 11.08 16.91 15.57
C ASP A 193 12.43 16.68 16.29
N HIS A 194 12.51 15.66 17.15
CA HIS A 194 13.70 15.29 17.91
C HIS A 194 14.51 14.14 17.28
N SER A 195 14.13 13.67 16.08
CA SER A 195 14.80 12.54 15.41
C SER A 195 16.21 12.85 14.93
N GLY A 196 16.51 14.12 14.62
CA GLY A 196 17.73 14.52 13.94
C GLY A 196 17.86 14.00 12.51
N ALA A 197 16.77 13.59 11.86
CA ALA A 197 16.79 12.97 10.55
C ALA A 197 17.27 13.91 9.44
N ASP A 198 18.20 13.43 8.61
CA ASP A 198 18.48 14.02 7.30
C ASP A 198 17.39 13.59 6.31
N TRP A 199 16.37 14.44 6.15
CA TRP A 199 15.26 14.19 5.23
C TRP A 199 15.69 14.08 3.76
N ASN A 200 16.79 14.72 3.37
CA ASN A 200 17.35 14.60 2.02
C ASN A 200 18.06 13.24 1.83
N ALA A 201 18.70 12.71 2.87
CA ALA A 201 19.21 11.34 2.85
C ALA A 201 18.08 10.30 2.80
N GLN A 202 17.00 10.50 3.57
CA GLN A 202 15.81 9.64 3.50
C GLN A 202 15.15 9.68 2.10
N ALA A 203 15.03 10.87 1.50
CA ALA A 203 14.51 11.01 0.15
C ALA A 203 15.37 10.29 -0.90
N ARG A 204 16.72 10.40 -0.80
CA ARG A 204 17.64 9.61 -1.66
C ARG A 204 17.51 8.10 -1.45
N ALA A 205 17.29 7.64 -0.22
CA ALA A 205 17.10 6.21 0.07
C ALA A 205 15.82 5.68 -0.59
N ALA A 206 14.71 6.40 -0.48
CA ALA A 206 13.46 6.07 -1.17
C ALA A 206 13.62 6.10 -2.70
N ALA A 207 14.26 7.15 -3.25
CA ALA A 207 14.53 7.28 -4.67
C ALA A 207 15.33 6.09 -5.21
N LYS A 208 16.38 5.67 -4.49
CA LYS A 208 17.15 4.47 -4.82
C LYS A 208 16.29 3.20 -4.74
N GLY A 209 15.45 3.04 -3.71
CA GLY A 209 14.55 1.89 -3.58
C GLY A 209 13.61 1.70 -4.78
N TYR A 210 13.09 2.80 -5.34
CA TYR A 210 12.29 2.76 -6.57
C TYR A 210 13.12 2.41 -7.82
N LEU A 211 14.30 3.02 -7.99
CA LEU A 211 15.18 2.75 -9.13
C LEU A 211 15.68 1.31 -9.16
N ASP A 212 15.95 0.73 -7.99
CA ASP A 212 16.36 -0.67 -7.81
C ASP A 212 15.17 -1.66 -7.92
N SER A 213 13.91 -1.18 -7.98
CA SER A 213 12.72 -2.04 -7.94
C SER A 213 12.44 -2.79 -9.25
N GLY A 214 13.19 -2.53 -10.32
CA GLY A 214 12.98 -3.13 -11.64
C GLY A 214 11.72 -2.68 -12.38
N MET A 215 11.04 -1.60 -11.96
CA MET A 215 9.85 -1.08 -12.64
C MET A 215 10.16 -0.09 -13.77
N GLY A 216 11.36 0.54 -13.77
CA GLY A 216 11.77 1.53 -14.77
C GLY A 216 11.11 2.88 -14.57
N PHE A 217 11.78 3.78 -13.84
CA PHE A 217 11.31 5.14 -13.56
C PHE A 217 12.03 6.19 -14.42
N SER A 218 11.26 7.15 -14.93
CA SER A 218 11.81 8.41 -15.42
C SER A 218 12.08 9.38 -14.27
N GLU A 219 12.88 10.41 -14.53
CA GLU A 219 13.07 11.55 -13.62
C GLU A 219 11.72 12.17 -13.18
N ALA A 220 10.79 12.37 -14.10
CA ALA A 220 9.48 12.95 -13.83
C ALA A 220 8.58 12.03 -12.98
N SER A 221 8.48 10.75 -13.36
CA SER A 221 7.64 9.78 -12.64
C SER A 221 8.19 9.43 -11.25
N LEU A 222 9.53 9.38 -11.09
CA LEU A 222 10.15 9.20 -9.77
C LEU A 222 9.88 10.41 -8.86
N ASN A 223 10.00 11.63 -9.36
CA ASN A 223 9.66 12.84 -8.61
C ASN A 223 8.17 12.87 -8.21
N GLY A 224 7.27 12.46 -9.12
CA GLY A 224 5.85 12.29 -8.81
C GLY A 224 5.59 11.22 -7.75
N GLN A 225 6.27 10.08 -7.83
CA GLN A 225 6.12 8.98 -6.87
C GLN A 225 6.62 9.36 -5.46
N LEU A 226 7.72 10.12 -5.35
CA LEU A 226 8.26 10.59 -4.08
C LEU A 226 7.38 11.65 -3.41
N THR A 227 6.73 12.51 -4.18
CA THR A 227 5.82 13.56 -3.67
C THR A 227 4.37 13.09 -3.49
N SER A 228 3.98 11.98 -4.12
CA SER A 228 2.61 11.44 -4.08
C SER A 228 2.09 11.22 -2.66
N SER A 229 0.82 11.56 -2.44
CA SER A 229 0.08 11.31 -1.20
C SER A 229 -0.08 9.83 -0.86
N ALA A 230 -0.03 8.95 -1.86
CA ALA A 230 -0.02 7.49 -1.72
C ALA A 230 1.40 6.89 -1.82
N GLY A 231 2.42 7.73 -2.05
CA GLY A 231 3.83 7.37 -2.04
C GLY A 231 4.50 7.80 -0.74
N ASN A 232 5.69 8.40 -0.82
CA ASN A 232 6.46 8.78 0.35
C ASN A 232 6.12 10.19 0.89
N GLN A 233 5.33 11.00 0.21
CA GLN A 233 4.93 12.35 0.66
C GLN A 233 6.12 13.28 1.00
N PHE A 234 7.26 13.17 0.31
CA PHE A 234 8.36 14.13 0.44
C PHE A 234 7.94 15.50 -0.08
N THR A 235 8.57 16.58 0.41
CA THR A 235 8.35 17.90 -0.19
C THR A 235 8.89 17.93 -1.63
N PRO A 236 8.39 18.82 -2.51
CA PRO A 236 8.89 18.94 -3.87
C PRO A 236 10.41 19.13 -3.94
N GLU A 237 10.99 19.90 -3.02
CA GLU A 237 12.42 20.19 -2.94
C GLU A 237 13.23 18.95 -2.54
N GLN A 238 12.73 18.16 -1.59
CA GLN A 238 13.35 16.90 -1.15
C GLN A 238 13.32 15.85 -2.26
N ALA A 239 12.19 15.74 -2.98
CA ALA A 239 12.05 14.84 -4.12
C ALA A 239 12.97 15.24 -5.29
N GLN A 240 12.97 16.52 -5.67
CA GLN A 240 13.89 17.05 -6.69
C GLN A 240 15.35 16.82 -6.32
N TYR A 241 15.74 17.11 -5.07
CA TYR A 241 17.08 16.84 -4.58
C TYR A 241 17.44 15.35 -4.66
N ALA A 242 16.52 14.47 -4.24
CA ALA A 242 16.74 13.04 -4.26
C ALA A 242 16.94 12.50 -5.68
N VAL A 243 16.08 12.89 -6.62
CA VAL A 243 16.14 12.49 -8.02
C VAL A 243 17.44 12.99 -8.67
N ALA A 244 17.77 14.28 -8.50
CA ALA A 244 19.00 14.86 -9.02
C ALA A 244 20.29 14.29 -8.38
N LYS A 245 20.19 13.62 -7.23
CA LYS A 245 21.31 12.96 -6.52
C LYS A 245 21.23 11.43 -6.54
N ALA A 246 20.26 10.83 -7.23
CA ALA A 246 20.10 9.39 -7.30
C ALA A 246 21.18 8.71 -8.17
N GLY A 247 21.79 9.46 -9.11
CA GLY A 247 22.80 8.93 -10.02
C GLY A 247 22.25 7.92 -11.02
N ALA A 248 20.95 8.01 -11.34
CA ALA A 248 20.27 7.09 -12.24
C ALA A 248 20.75 7.24 -13.69
N ASP A 249 20.95 6.12 -14.37
CA ASP A 249 20.96 6.08 -15.83
C ASP A 249 19.50 6.04 -16.32
N TRP A 250 19.00 7.18 -16.77
CA TRP A 250 17.64 7.31 -17.26
C TRP A 250 17.36 6.55 -18.56
N ASN A 251 18.39 6.30 -19.38
CA ASN A 251 18.25 5.45 -20.57
C ASN A 251 18.13 3.98 -20.14
N ALA A 252 18.93 3.52 -19.18
CA ALA A 252 18.78 2.18 -18.62
C ALA A 252 17.41 1.97 -17.96
N GLN A 253 16.92 2.94 -17.18
CA GLN A 253 15.57 2.88 -16.60
C GLN A 253 14.45 2.85 -17.67
N ALA A 254 14.63 3.56 -18.79
CA ALA A 254 13.71 3.49 -19.93
C ALA A 254 13.71 2.10 -20.58
N VAL A 255 14.88 1.46 -20.71
CA VAL A 255 15.00 0.06 -21.16
C VAL A 255 14.30 -0.89 -20.19
N THR A 256 14.52 -0.76 -18.88
CA THR A 256 13.83 -1.58 -17.85
C THR A 256 12.30 -1.46 -17.96
N ALA A 257 11.77 -0.25 -18.14
CA ALA A 257 10.33 -0.05 -18.36
C ALA A 257 9.85 -0.72 -19.66
N ALA A 258 10.60 -0.56 -20.75
CA ALA A 258 10.30 -1.18 -22.04
C ALA A 258 10.28 -2.71 -21.96
N GLU A 259 11.29 -3.32 -21.32
CA GLU A 259 11.36 -4.76 -21.06
C GLU A 259 10.17 -5.24 -20.22
N GLY A 260 9.74 -4.46 -19.23
CA GLY A 260 8.53 -4.72 -18.44
C GLY A 260 7.26 -4.78 -19.30
N TYR A 261 7.06 -3.82 -20.21
CA TYR A 261 5.94 -3.83 -21.15
C TYR A 261 6.01 -4.99 -22.14
N MET A 262 7.18 -5.28 -22.71
CA MET A 262 7.36 -6.42 -23.62
C MET A 262 7.12 -7.77 -22.92
N SER A 263 7.49 -7.88 -21.64
CA SER A 263 7.27 -9.06 -20.80
C SER A 263 5.82 -9.25 -20.37
N SER A 264 4.95 -8.24 -20.51
CA SER A 264 3.52 -8.34 -20.17
C SER A 264 2.73 -9.28 -21.09
N GLY A 265 3.30 -9.67 -22.23
CA GLY A 265 2.62 -10.45 -23.28
C GLY A 265 1.67 -9.61 -24.15
N MET A 266 1.53 -8.31 -23.88
CA MET A 266 0.86 -7.38 -24.77
C MET A 266 1.79 -7.04 -25.95
N GLY A 267 1.33 -7.27 -27.18
CA GLY A 267 2.13 -7.02 -28.38
C GLY A 267 2.24 -5.53 -28.67
N PHE A 268 3.34 -4.89 -28.28
CA PHE A 268 3.62 -3.50 -28.61
C PHE A 268 4.30 -3.38 -29.99
N SER A 269 3.92 -2.36 -30.74
CA SER A 269 4.70 -1.85 -31.87
C SER A 269 5.68 -0.78 -31.39
N ARG A 270 6.69 -0.43 -32.20
CA ARG A 270 7.63 0.67 -31.86
C ARG A 270 6.88 1.95 -31.47
N ALA A 271 5.90 2.35 -32.27
CA ALA A 271 5.12 3.56 -32.03
C ALA A 271 4.27 3.48 -30.75
N SER A 272 3.60 2.35 -30.49
CA SER A 272 2.75 2.21 -29.29
C SER A 272 3.58 2.07 -28.01
N LEU A 273 4.76 1.45 -28.05
CA LEU A 273 5.68 1.41 -26.91
C LEU A 273 6.23 2.80 -26.59
N ILE A 274 6.68 3.56 -27.60
CA ILE A 274 7.17 4.93 -27.41
C ILE A 274 6.08 5.81 -26.82
N ALA A 275 4.85 5.74 -27.35
CA ALA A 275 3.71 6.48 -26.81
C ALA A 275 3.39 6.10 -25.36
N GLN A 276 3.47 4.81 -25.00
CA GLN A 276 3.26 4.36 -23.63
C GLN A 276 4.34 4.89 -22.67
N LEU A 277 5.62 4.81 -23.07
CA LEU A 277 6.76 5.26 -22.27
C LEU A 277 6.76 6.78 -22.04
N THR A 278 6.33 7.59 -23.02
CA THR A 278 6.27 9.06 -22.91
C THR A 278 4.96 9.57 -22.30
N SER A 279 3.91 8.75 -22.26
CA SER A 279 2.58 9.18 -21.78
C SER A 279 2.59 9.71 -20.35
N SER A 280 1.75 10.72 -20.09
CA SER A 280 1.55 11.33 -18.77
C SER A 280 0.93 10.38 -17.74
N ALA A 281 0.15 9.40 -18.20
CA ALA A 281 -0.44 8.33 -17.39
C ALA A 281 0.46 7.08 -17.28
N GLY A 282 1.56 7.03 -18.04
CA GLY A 282 2.54 5.96 -18.05
C GLY A 282 3.83 6.41 -17.35
N ASN A 283 4.97 6.16 -17.99
CA ASN A 283 6.27 6.35 -17.33
C ASN A 283 6.86 7.76 -17.50
N GLN A 284 6.27 8.64 -18.32
CA GLN A 284 6.74 10.03 -18.52
C GLN A 284 8.21 10.18 -18.93
N PHE A 285 8.79 9.21 -19.66
CA PHE A 285 10.12 9.35 -20.24
C PHE A 285 10.13 10.44 -21.31
N THR A 286 11.31 11.04 -21.54
CA THR A 286 11.50 11.93 -22.70
C THR A 286 11.43 11.13 -24.00
N GLN A 287 11.05 11.80 -25.10
CA GLN A 287 10.98 11.17 -26.43
C GLN A 287 12.28 10.42 -26.82
N PRO A 288 13.51 10.98 -26.63
CA PRO A 288 14.74 10.26 -26.96
C PRO A 288 14.99 9.02 -26.08
N GLN A 289 14.63 9.06 -24.79
CA GLN A 289 14.74 7.90 -23.89
C GLN A 289 13.81 6.76 -24.33
N ALA A 290 12.57 7.10 -24.72
CA ALA A 290 11.60 6.12 -25.20
C ALA A 290 11.99 5.51 -26.56
N GLU A 291 12.52 6.32 -27.49
CA GLU A 291 13.05 5.86 -28.78
C GLU A 291 14.28 4.97 -28.61
N TYR A 292 15.19 5.34 -27.72
CA TYR A 292 16.34 4.51 -27.34
C TYR A 292 15.87 3.16 -26.79
N ALA A 293 14.98 3.17 -25.81
CA ALA A 293 14.47 1.96 -25.16
C ALA A 293 13.74 1.03 -26.13
N ALA A 294 12.88 1.57 -27.00
CA ALA A 294 12.20 0.80 -28.04
C ALA A 294 13.19 0.09 -28.99
N THR A 295 14.29 0.77 -29.33
CA THR A 295 15.38 0.20 -30.14
C THR A 295 16.11 -0.91 -29.39
N GLN A 296 16.41 -0.74 -28.10
CA GLN A 296 17.08 -1.77 -27.29
C GLN A 296 16.25 -3.05 -27.13
N VAL A 297 14.93 -2.95 -27.03
CA VAL A 297 14.03 -4.12 -26.99
C VAL A 297 13.70 -4.71 -28.37
N GLY A 298 14.45 -4.31 -29.42
CA GLY A 298 14.39 -4.91 -30.76
C GLY A 298 13.30 -4.38 -31.69
N LEU A 299 12.59 -3.32 -31.30
CA LEU A 299 11.57 -2.67 -32.15
C LEU A 299 12.23 -1.55 -32.96
N ASN A 300 12.62 -1.85 -34.21
CA ASN A 300 13.22 -0.89 -35.15
C ASN A 300 12.17 -0.07 -35.92
#